data_AF-A0A2G9TCA3-F1
#
_entry.id   AF-A0A2G9TCA3-F1
#
_cell.length_a   1.000
_cell.length_b   1.000
_cell.length_c   1.000
_cell.angle_alpha   90.00
_cell.angle_beta   90.00
_cell.angle_gamma   90.00
#
_symmetry.space_group_name_H-M   'P 1'
#
loop_
_entity.id
_entity.type
_entity.pdbx_description
1 polymer ?
#
loop_
_entity_poly.entity_id
_entity_poly.type
_entity_poly.pdbx_seq_one_letter_code
_entity_poly.pdbx_strand_id
1 'polypeptide(L)' 'RPLAEKATKALFDLYGTKYQVGTGADIMYEASGGSHDWAKGSLKVNYAYLIELRPQNSAVG' A
#
# COMPACT_ATOMS: atom_id res chain seq x y z
N ARG A 1 -1.72 -2.73 -10.93
CA ARG A 1 -1.75 -1.25 -10.79
C ARG A 1 -3.18 -0.67 -10.87
N PRO A 2 -4.02 -0.96 -11.89
CA PRO A 2 -5.36 -0.34 -11.99
C PRO A 2 -6.29 -0.56 -10.78
N LEU A 3 -6.19 -1.73 -10.13
CA LEU A 3 -6.96 -2.01 -8.91
C LEU A 3 -6.56 -1.11 -7.73
N ALA A 4 -5.26 -0.86 -7.56
CA ALA A 4 -4.75 0.01 -6.49
C ALA A 4 -5.16 1.46 -6.71
N GLU A 5 -5.12 1.96 -7.95
CA GLU A 5 -5.60 3.30 -8.31
C GLU A 5 -7.11 3.47 -8.05
N LYS A 6 -7.92 2.45 -8.34
CA LYS A 6 -9.35 2.46 -7.98
C LYS A 6 -9.55 2.47 -6.46
N ALA A 7 -8.76 1.68 -5.71
CA ALA A 7 -8.86 1.62 -4.26
C ALA A 7 -8.47 2.96 -3.59
N THR A 8 -7.39 3.59 -4.03
CA THR A 8 -6.98 4.90 -3.48
C THR A 8 -7.96 6.00 -3.85
N LYS A 9 -8.56 5.96 -5.05
CA LYS A 9 -9.64 6.88 -5.42
C LYS A 9 -10.86 6.73 -4.50
N ALA A 10 -11.28 5.49 -4.20
CA ALA A 10 -12.42 5.26 -3.32
C ALA A 10 -12.17 5.80 -1.88
N LEU A 11 -10.94 5.64 -1.36
CA LEU A 11 -10.54 6.21 -0.07
C LEU A 11 -10.53 7.75 -0.09
N PHE A 12 -10.09 8.34 -1.21
CA PHE A 12 -10.11 9.79 -1.40
C PHE A 12 -11.55 10.33 -1.47
N ASP A 13 -12.43 9.69 -2.22
CA ASP A 13 -13.83 10.12 -2.36
C ASP A 13 -14.58 10.11 -1.01
N LEU A 14 -14.24 9.19 -0.10
CA LEU A 14 -14.88 9.07 1.21
C LEU A 14 -14.30 10.02 2.28
N TYR A 15 -12.98 10.18 2.32
CA TYR A 15 -12.28 10.85 3.43
C TYR A 15 -11.32 11.98 3.02
N GLY A 16 -11.18 12.26 1.72
CA GLY A 16 -10.16 13.17 1.19
C GLY A 16 -8.72 12.71 1.40
N THR A 17 -8.50 11.49 1.89
CA THR A 17 -7.15 10.97 2.20
C THR A 17 -6.43 10.61 0.90
N LYS A 18 -5.21 11.12 0.73
CA LYS A 18 -4.39 10.90 -0.46
C LYS A 18 -3.38 9.79 -0.18
N TYR A 19 -3.35 8.80 -1.07
CA TYR A 19 -2.39 7.69 -1.06
C TYR A 19 -1.56 7.70 -2.35
N GLN A 20 -0.33 7.22 -2.27
CA GLN A 20 0.54 6.96 -3.43
C GLN A 20 0.43 5.49 -3.87
N VAL A 21 0.63 5.22 -5.16
CA VAL A 21 0.55 3.86 -5.74
C VAL A 21 1.82 3.55 -6.54
N GLY A 22 2.49 2.44 -6.20
CA GLY A 22 3.79 2.05 -6.74
C GLY A 22 4.31 0.80 -6.03
N THR A 23 5.52 0.36 -6.37
CA THR A 23 6.20 -0.70 -5.60
C THR A 23 6.80 -0.13 -4.31
N GLY A 24 7.07 -0.99 -3.32
CA GLY A 24 7.74 -0.55 -2.09
C GLY A 24 9.10 0.09 -2.35
N ALA A 25 9.86 -0.47 -3.31
CA ALA A 25 11.14 0.08 -3.74
C ALA A 25 11.01 1.47 -4.38
N ASP A 26 9.99 1.70 -5.21
CA ASP A 26 9.79 3.00 -5.88
C ASP A 26 9.33 4.11 -4.93
N ILE A 27 8.52 3.78 -3.92
CA ILE A 27 7.88 4.76 -3.03
C ILE A 27 8.71 5.01 -1.77
N MET A 28 9.43 4.01 -1.28
CA MET A 28 10.14 4.06 0.00
C MET A 28 11.63 3.79 -0.19
N TYR A 29 12.02 2.53 -0.18
CA TYR A 29 13.40 2.05 -0.31
C TYR A 29 13.39 0.55 -0.62
N GLU A 30 14.51 0.04 -1.15
CA GLU A 30 14.66 -1.39 -1.40
C GLU A 30 14.70 -2.18 -0.09
N ALA A 31 13.82 -3.17 0.03
CA ALA A 31 13.76 -4.09 1.16
C ALA A 31 13.55 -5.52 0.64
N SER A 32 14.04 -6.51 1.38
CA SER A 32 13.86 -7.94 1.05
C SER A 32 13.14 -8.68 2.17
N GLY A 33 12.48 -9.79 1.83
CA GLY A 33 11.80 -10.64 2.80
C GLY A 33 10.41 -10.14 3.26
N GLY A 34 9.83 -9.17 2.56
CA GLY A 34 8.47 -8.70 2.82
C GLY A 34 7.44 -9.81 2.65
N SER A 35 6.42 -9.85 3.53
CA SER A 35 5.34 -10.84 3.46
C SER A 35 4.58 -10.82 2.14
N HIS A 36 4.40 -9.62 1.56
CA HIS A 36 3.76 -9.42 0.26
C HIS A 36 4.62 -9.99 -0.90
N ASP A 37 5.94 -9.82 -0.84
CA ASP A 37 6.86 -10.40 -1.83
C ASP A 37 6.88 -11.91 -1.74
N TRP A 38 6.91 -12.47 -0.52
CA TRP A 38 6.83 -13.92 -0.31
C TRP A 38 5.50 -14.50 -0.80
N ALA A 39 4.37 -13.87 -0.46
CA ALA A 39 3.06 -14.32 -0.94
C ALA A 39 2.95 -14.26 -2.47
N LYS A 40 3.52 -13.23 -3.11
CA LYS A 40 3.52 -13.10 -4.57
C LYS A 40 4.49 -14.09 -5.24
N GLY A 41 5.70 -14.20 -4.71
CA GLY A 41 6.81 -14.97 -5.28
C GLY A 41 6.67 -16.48 -5.06
N SER A 42 6.30 -16.90 -3.85
CA SER A 42 6.22 -18.31 -3.45
C SER A 42 4.84 -18.91 -3.66
N LEU A 43 3.79 -18.26 -3.13
CA LEU A 43 2.42 -18.77 -3.21
C LEU A 43 1.68 -18.38 -4.49
N LYS A 44 2.27 -17.52 -5.33
CA LYS A 44 1.67 -17.02 -6.58
C LYS A 44 0.31 -16.35 -6.37
N VAL A 45 0.11 -15.69 -5.23
CA VAL A 45 -1.11 -14.94 -4.96
C VAL A 45 -1.28 -13.85 -6.02
N ASN A 46 -2.43 -13.80 -6.67
CA ASN A 46 -2.68 -12.83 -7.75
C ASN A 46 -2.61 -11.39 -7.26
N TYR A 47 -3.13 -11.15 -6.06
CA TYR A 47 -3.26 -9.83 -5.43
C TYR A 47 -2.58 -9.84 -4.05
N ALA A 48 -1.33 -9.38 -4.00
CA ALA A 48 -0.59 -9.17 -2.76
C ALA A 48 -0.21 -7.68 -2.69
N TYR A 49 -0.66 -6.99 -1.64
CA TYR A 49 -0.47 -5.56 -1.46
C TYR A 49 0.04 -5.27 -0.04
N LEU A 50 0.97 -4.32 0.06
CA LEU A 50 1.33 -3.67 1.32
C LEU A 50 0.60 -2.32 1.35
N ILE A 51 -0.09 -2.04 2.45
CA ILE A 51 -0.84 -0.79 2.64
C ILE A 51 -0.33 -0.12 3.91
N GLU A 52 0.40 0.99 3.74
CA GLU A 52 0.78 1.88 4.84
C GLU A 52 -0.37 2.85 5.12
N LEU A 53 -0.99 2.75 6.30
CA LEU A 53 -2.15 3.57 6.68
C LEU A 53 -1.75 4.99 7.10
N ARG A 54 -2.75 5.79 7.50
CA ARG A 54 -2.51 7.13 8.05
C ARG A 54 -1.55 7.04 9.25
N PRO A 55 -0.69 8.04 9.46
CA PRO A 55 0.08 8.12 10.69
C PRO A 55 -0.86 8.09 11.89
N GLN A 56 -0.40 7.49 13.00
CA GLN A 56 -1.05 7.69 14.28
C GLN A 56 -1.02 9.20 14.55
N ASN A 57 -2.18 9.79 14.83
CA ASN A 57 -2.25 11.16 15.37
C ASN A 57 -1.73 11.13 16.81
N SER A 58 -0.43 10.95 17.01
CA SER A 58 0.22 11.04 18.32
C SER A 58 0.30 12.50 18.82
N ALA A 59 -0.17 13.46 18.01
CA ALA A 59 -0.11 14.90 18.27
C ALA A 59 -1.45 15.53 18.68
N VAL A 60 -2.47 14.74 18.97
CA VAL A 60 -3.71 15.22 19.60
C VAL A 60 -4.06 14.34 20.79
N GLY A 61 -3.64 14.81 21.96
CA GLY A 61 -4.49 14.76 23.15
C GLY A 61 -5.48 15.93 23.11
#